data_AF-A0A962R2J0-F1
#
_entry.id   AF-A0A962R2J0-F1
#
_cell.length_a   1.000
_cell.length_b   1.000
_cell.length_c   1.000
_cell.angle_alpha   90.00
_cell.angle_beta   90.00
_cell.angle_gamma   90.00
#
_symmetry.space_group_name_H-M   'P 1'
#
loop_
_entity.id
_entity.type
_entity.pdbx_description
1 polymer ?
#
loop_
_entity_poly.entity_id
_entity_poly.type
_entity_poly.pdbx_seq_one_letter_code
_entity_poly.pdbx_strand_id
1 'polypeptide(L)'
;VLINQSGKLVRPKRLPSNLYQFRKGTGEDRCVLDSITSLQNGADLLWIETEKPHIGQIGGMVRRIREVIPNAKLVYNNSPSFNWTLNFRQQVFDAWKEEGKDVSAYDRANLMSIEYDESHLALEADSWIRTFQADAAREAGIFHHLITLPTYHTAALSTDILAKDYFGEEG
;
A
#
# COMPACT_ATOMS: atom_id res chain seq x y z
N VAL A 1 -11.22 -33.65 -3.49
CA VAL A 1 -11.55 -33.24 -2.11
C VAL A 1 -12.94 -32.61 -2.11
N LEU A 2 -13.82 -33.09 -1.25
CA LEU A 2 -15.11 -32.48 -0.93
C LEU A 2 -15.04 -32.03 0.52
N ILE A 3 -15.72 -30.94 0.86
CA ILE A 3 -15.87 -30.47 2.24
C ILE A 3 -17.35 -30.38 2.58
N ASN A 4 -17.70 -30.58 3.85
CA ASN A 4 -19.03 -30.29 4.36
C ASN A 4 -19.06 -28.83 4.83
N GLN A 5 -19.88 -28.01 4.19
CA GLN A 5 -20.12 -26.62 4.58
C GLN A 5 -21.60 -26.45 4.87
N SER A 6 -21.94 -26.17 6.13
CA SER A 6 -23.32 -25.96 6.59
C SER A 6 -24.27 -27.11 6.21
N GLY A 7 -23.82 -28.35 6.38
CA GLY A 7 -24.60 -29.55 6.07
C GLY A 7 -24.63 -29.94 4.59
N LYS A 8 -23.97 -29.19 3.70
CA LYS A 8 -23.90 -29.48 2.27
C LYS A 8 -22.50 -29.90 1.85
N LEU A 9 -22.41 -30.95 1.03
CA LEU A 9 -21.16 -31.30 0.37
C LEU A 9 -20.86 -30.31 -0.75
N VAL A 10 -19.73 -29.61 -0.65
CA VAL A 10 -19.26 -28.64 -1.64
C VAL A 10 -17.86 -29.02 -2.14
N ARG A 11 -17.58 -28.64 -3.39
CA ARG A 11 -16.28 -28.86 -4.04
C ARG A 11 -15.55 -27.52 -4.21
N PRO A 12 -14.49 -27.25 -3.44
CA PRO A 12 -13.69 -26.03 -3.61
C PRO A 12 -13.03 -25.96 -4.99
N LYS A 13 -12.87 -24.74 -5.54
CA LYS A 13 -12.13 -24.53 -6.79
C LYS A 13 -10.65 -24.83 -6.55
N ARG A 14 -10.08 -25.74 -7.36
CA ARG A 14 -8.69 -26.24 -7.24
C ARG A 14 -7.96 -26.04 -8.57
N LEU A 15 -6.73 -25.58 -8.52
CA LEU A 15 -5.83 -25.41 -9.66
C LEU A 15 -5.09 -26.71 -9.98
N PRO A 16 -4.53 -26.88 -11.19
CA PRO A 16 -3.67 -28.02 -11.54
C PRO A 16 -2.46 -28.18 -10.60
N SER A 17 -1.95 -27.06 -10.06
CA SER A 17 -0.88 -27.00 -9.05
C SER A 17 -1.31 -27.47 -7.65
N ASN A 18 -2.53 -28.01 -7.49
CA ASN A 18 -3.08 -28.48 -6.23
C ASN A 18 -3.44 -27.38 -5.20
N LEU A 19 -3.42 -26.10 -5.59
CA LEU A 19 -3.85 -24.99 -4.73
C LEU A 19 -5.37 -24.77 -4.80
N TYR A 20 -5.97 -24.32 -3.70
CA TYR A 20 -7.40 -23.97 -3.61
C TYR A 20 -7.60 -22.45 -3.65
N GLN A 21 -8.69 -22.01 -4.29
CA GLN A 21 -9.02 -20.59 -4.40
C GLN A 21 -10.00 -20.16 -3.30
N PHE A 22 -9.65 -19.10 -2.58
CA PHE A 22 -10.62 -18.36 -1.78
C PHE A 22 -11.59 -17.59 -2.68
N ARG A 23 -12.74 -17.18 -2.12
CA ARG A 23 -13.65 -16.26 -2.81
C ARG A 23 -12.96 -14.92 -3.04
N LYS A 24 -13.12 -14.33 -4.23
CA LYS A 24 -12.64 -12.98 -4.53
C LYS A 24 -13.24 -11.95 -3.55
N GLY A 25 -12.52 -10.87 -3.27
CA GLY A 25 -12.98 -9.80 -2.37
C GLY A 25 -12.90 -10.13 -0.88
N THR A 26 -12.50 -11.35 -0.48
CA THR A 26 -12.39 -11.73 0.94
C THR A 26 -11.02 -11.42 1.57
N GLY A 27 -10.18 -10.63 0.90
CA GLY A 27 -8.82 -10.32 1.34
C GLY A 27 -8.81 -9.65 2.71
N GLU A 28 -9.45 -8.49 2.80
CA GLU A 28 -9.48 -7.67 4.01
C GLU A 28 -10.12 -8.42 5.19
N ASP A 29 -11.21 -9.15 4.97
CA ASP A 29 -11.87 -9.96 6.02
C ASP A 29 -10.93 -11.00 6.62
N ARG A 30 -10.13 -11.65 5.76
CA ARG A 30 -9.14 -12.63 6.21
C ARG A 30 -7.99 -11.94 6.94
N CYS A 31 -7.47 -10.82 6.43
CA CYS A 31 -6.42 -10.05 7.12
C CYS A 31 -6.85 -9.57 8.51
N VAL A 32 -8.11 -9.15 8.69
CA VAL A 32 -8.66 -8.77 10.00
C VAL A 32 -8.73 -9.98 10.93
N LEU A 33 -9.24 -11.12 10.46
CA LEU A 33 -9.26 -12.37 11.23
C LEU A 33 -7.84 -12.80 11.64
N ASP A 34 -6.90 -12.82 10.69
CA ASP A 34 -5.51 -13.22 10.92
C ASP A 34 -4.87 -12.31 11.98
N SER A 35 -5.07 -10.99 11.84
CA SER A 35 -4.53 -9.99 12.76
C SER A 35 -5.04 -10.14 14.19
N ILE A 36 -6.36 -10.27 14.36
CA ILE A 36 -6.96 -10.49 15.69
C ILE A 36 -6.45 -11.80 16.28
N THR A 37 -6.42 -12.87 15.48
CA THR A 37 -5.93 -14.18 15.90
C THR A 37 -4.48 -14.10 16.35
N SER A 38 -3.61 -13.43 15.60
CA SER A 38 -2.19 -13.25 15.98
C SER A 38 -2.05 -12.53 17.31
N LEU A 39 -2.75 -11.40 17.51
CA LEU A 39 -2.67 -10.63 18.76
C LEU A 39 -3.22 -11.39 19.97
N GLN A 40 -4.29 -12.17 19.80
CA GLN A 40 -4.84 -13.01 20.87
C GLN A 40 -3.95 -14.19 21.23
N ASN A 41 -2.98 -14.55 20.39
CA ASN A 41 -2.14 -15.73 20.55
C ASN A 41 -0.64 -15.41 20.63
N GLY A 42 -0.30 -14.19 21.08
CA GLY A 42 1.04 -13.85 21.53
C GLY A 42 1.88 -12.99 20.57
N ALA A 43 1.32 -12.48 19.47
CA ALA A 43 1.99 -11.45 18.69
C ALA A 43 1.83 -10.07 19.35
N ASP A 44 2.89 -9.25 19.35
CA ASP A 44 2.88 -7.89 19.89
C ASP A 44 2.52 -6.83 18.84
N LEU A 45 2.89 -7.08 17.58
CA LEU A 45 2.77 -6.15 16.46
C LEU A 45 2.24 -6.90 15.23
N LEU A 46 1.59 -6.14 14.35
CA LEU A 46 1.05 -6.65 13.09
C LEU A 46 1.81 -6.09 11.89
N TRP A 47 1.88 -6.88 10.82
CA TRP A 47 2.24 -6.42 9.48
C TRP A 47 1.14 -6.90 8.54
N ILE A 48 0.47 -5.95 7.86
CA ILE A 48 -0.47 -6.26 6.78
C ILE A 48 0.17 -5.82 5.47
N GLU A 49 0.52 -6.77 4.61
CA GLU A 49 1.07 -6.46 3.29
C GLU A 49 -0.04 -5.86 2.42
N THR A 50 0.26 -4.73 1.76
CA THR A 50 -0.70 -3.98 0.95
C THR A 50 -0.20 -3.85 -0.49
N GLU A 51 -1.13 -3.67 -1.43
CA GLU A 51 -0.81 -3.53 -2.85
C GLU A 51 -0.53 -2.09 -3.28
N LYS A 52 -0.84 -1.10 -2.42
CA LYS A 52 -0.67 0.33 -2.69
C LYS A 52 -0.59 1.16 -1.39
N PRO A 53 0.04 2.35 -1.39
CA PRO A 53 0.09 3.21 -0.22
C PRO A 53 -1.21 4.02 -0.09
N HIS A 54 -2.19 3.49 0.66
CA HIS A 54 -3.50 4.13 0.82
C HIS A 54 -3.98 4.10 2.28
N ILE A 55 -3.92 5.26 2.97
CA ILE A 55 -4.22 5.40 4.40
C ILE A 55 -5.64 4.92 4.74
N GLY A 56 -6.63 5.31 3.93
CA GLY A 56 -8.02 4.90 4.18
C GLY A 56 -8.26 3.39 4.14
N GLN A 57 -7.55 2.65 3.29
CA GLN A 57 -7.68 1.20 3.15
C GLN A 57 -7.11 0.49 4.38
N ILE A 58 -5.86 0.82 4.74
CA ILE A 58 -5.22 0.23 5.92
C ILE A 58 -5.91 0.67 7.21
N GLY A 59 -6.31 1.93 7.32
CA GLY A 59 -7.08 2.46 8.45
C GLY A 59 -8.44 1.78 8.60
N GLY A 60 -9.12 1.45 7.50
CA GLY A 60 -10.34 0.65 7.50
C GLY A 60 -10.15 -0.72 8.17
N MET A 61 -9.10 -1.44 7.81
CA MET A 61 -8.76 -2.73 8.43
C MET A 61 -8.36 -2.57 9.90
N VAL A 62 -7.51 -1.59 10.22
CA VAL A 62 -7.06 -1.35 11.62
C VAL A 62 -8.24 -0.99 12.52
N ARG A 63 -9.22 -0.21 12.06
CA ARG A 63 -10.44 0.09 12.83
C ARG A 63 -11.18 -1.20 13.23
N ARG A 64 -11.42 -2.11 12.28
CA ARG A 64 -12.06 -3.41 12.53
C ARG A 64 -11.27 -4.28 13.52
N ILE A 65 -9.94 -4.24 13.44
CA ILE A 65 -9.08 -4.96 14.40
C ILE A 65 -9.19 -4.34 15.80
N ARG A 66 -9.21 -3.00 15.89
CA ARG A 66 -9.29 -2.26 17.16
C ARG A 66 -10.64 -2.32 17.85
N GLU A 67 -11.71 -2.70 17.15
CA GLU A 67 -12.98 -3.07 17.78
C GLU A 67 -12.82 -4.26 18.76
N VAL A 68 -11.85 -5.15 18.51
CA VAL A 68 -11.54 -6.31 19.37
C VAL A 68 -10.29 -6.10 20.21
N ILE A 69 -9.23 -5.53 19.62
CA ILE A 69 -7.94 -5.28 20.29
C ILE A 69 -7.59 -3.77 20.20
N PRO A 70 -8.09 -2.93 21.13
CA PRO A 70 -8.06 -1.46 20.98
C PRO A 70 -6.67 -0.85 20.82
N ASN A 71 -5.64 -1.50 21.36
CA ASN A 71 -4.25 -1.07 21.34
C ASN A 71 -3.43 -1.70 20.22
N ALA A 72 -4.05 -2.36 19.23
CA ALA A 72 -3.35 -2.96 18.09
C ALA A 72 -2.47 -1.92 17.38
N LYS A 73 -1.22 -2.31 17.08
CA LYS A 73 -0.18 -1.49 16.45
C LYS A 73 0.33 -2.18 15.18
N LEU A 74 0.59 -1.37 14.15
CA LEU A 74 1.10 -1.86 12.88
C LEU A 74 2.58 -1.48 12.65
N VAL A 75 3.32 -2.40 12.08
CA VAL A 75 4.54 -2.15 11.31
C VAL A 75 4.13 -2.06 9.84
N TYR A 76 4.53 -0.99 9.16
CA TYR A 76 4.12 -0.73 7.79
C TYR A 76 5.33 -0.57 6.85
N ASN A 77 5.29 -1.35 5.77
CA ASN A 77 6.23 -1.25 4.67
C ASN A 77 5.80 -0.15 3.69
N ASN A 78 6.54 0.96 3.70
CA ASN A 78 6.49 1.99 2.67
C ASN A 78 7.25 1.46 1.44
N SER A 79 6.62 0.53 0.72
CA SER A 79 7.31 -0.29 -0.28
C SER A 79 8.02 0.54 -1.35
N PRO A 80 9.31 0.25 -1.65
CA PRO A 80 10.03 0.90 -2.73
C PRO A 80 9.54 0.44 -4.12
N SER A 81 8.74 -0.63 -4.20
CA SER A 81 8.15 -1.10 -5.46
C SER A 81 6.88 -0.34 -5.86
N PHE A 82 6.32 0.49 -4.97
CA PHE A 82 5.20 1.35 -5.33
C PHE A 82 5.69 2.50 -6.21
N ASN A 83 4.95 2.80 -7.28
CA ASN A 83 5.08 4.10 -7.92
C ASN A 83 4.34 5.13 -7.07
N TRP A 84 5.06 5.76 -6.15
CA TRP A 84 4.52 6.72 -5.18
C TRP A 84 3.83 7.89 -5.87
N THR A 85 4.49 8.55 -6.82
CA THR A 85 3.94 9.69 -7.55
C THR A 85 2.62 9.34 -8.24
N LEU A 86 2.54 8.23 -8.97
CA LEU A 86 1.30 7.84 -9.67
C LEU A 86 0.18 7.56 -8.67
N ASN A 87 0.48 6.81 -7.61
CA ASN A 87 -0.52 6.45 -6.61
C ASN A 87 -1.09 7.69 -5.93
N PHE A 88 -0.26 8.66 -5.56
CA PHE A 88 -0.71 9.85 -4.85
C PHE A 88 -1.37 10.87 -5.79
N ARG A 89 -0.86 11.06 -7.01
CA ARG A 89 -1.53 11.90 -8.02
C ARG A 89 -2.93 11.36 -8.34
N GLN A 90 -3.11 10.04 -8.47
CA GLN A 90 -4.43 9.43 -8.64
C GLN A 90 -5.34 9.60 -7.41
N GLN A 91 -4.81 9.45 -6.20
CA GLN A 91 -5.58 9.67 -4.97
C GLN A 91 -6.05 11.12 -4.84
N VAL A 92 -5.18 12.10 -5.11
CA VAL A 92 -5.54 13.53 -5.12
C VAL A 92 -6.56 13.82 -6.22
N PHE A 93 -6.37 13.29 -7.43
CA PHE A 93 -7.35 13.43 -8.53
C PHE A 93 -8.74 12.96 -8.11
N ASP A 94 -8.81 11.75 -7.55
CA ASP A 94 -10.08 11.15 -7.14
C ASP A 94 -10.72 11.94 -5.99
N ALA A 95 -9.93 12.37 -5.00
CA ALA A 95 -10.42 13.21 -3.90
C ALA A 95 -10.95 14.57 -4.40
N TRP A 96 -10.23 15.26 -5.28
CA TRP A 96 -10.67 16.52 -5.87
C TRP A 96 -11.96 16.37 -6.67
N LYS A 97 -12.07 15.28 -7.43
CA LYS A 97 -13.29 14.96 -8.18
C LYS A 97 -14.48 14.73 -7.23
N GLU A 98 -14.29 14.01 -6.13
CA GLU A 98 -15.32 13.80 -5.10
C GLU A 98 -15.70 15.11 -4.38
N GLU A 99 -14.73 16.01 -4.16
CA GLU A 99 -14.94 17.36 -3.61
C GLU A 99 -15.58 18.35 -4.60
N GLY A 100 -15.74 17.97 -5.87
CA GLY A 100 -16.30 18.82 -6.92
C GLY A 100 -15.35 19.90 -7.46
N LYS A 101 -14.04 19.76 -7.23
CA LYS A 101 -13.02 20.60 -7.87
C LYS A 101 -12.92 20.27 -9.36
N ASP A 102 -12.54 21.27 -10.16
CA ASP A 102 -12.31 21.06 -11.59
C ASP A 102 -11.03 20.25 -11.82
N VAL A 103 -11.19 19.09 -12.44
CA VAL A 103 -10.11 18.18 -12.82
C VAL A 103 -10.03 17.99 -14.33
N SER A 104 -10.76 18.78 -15.12
CA SER A 104 -10.84 18.65 -16.58
C SER A 104 -9.50 18.84 -17.29
N ALA A 105 -8.58 19.58 -16.67
CA ALA A 105 -7.22 19.79 -17.16
C ALA A 105 -6.29 18.58 -16.99
N TYR A 106 -6.72 17.53 -16.28
CA TYR A 106 -5.89 16.37 -15.98
C TYR A 106 -6.44 15.09 -16.62
N ASP A 107 -5.59 14.36 -17.32
CA ASP A 107 -5.88 12.98 -17.72
C ASP A 107 -5.47 12.01 -16.61
N ARG A 108 -6.45 11.41 -15.93
CA ARG A 108 -6.24 10.44 -14.84
C ARG A 108 -5.33 9.27 -15.25
N ALA A 109 -5.36 8.86 -16.52
CA ALA A 109 -4.53 7.76 -17.02
C ALA A 109 -3.07 8.19 -17.28
N ASN A 110 -2.81 9.48 -17.46
CA ASN A 110 -1.50 10.03 -17.82
C ASN A 110 -0.86 10.89 -16.70
N LEU A 111 -1.30 10.74 -15.45
CA LEU A 111 -0.84 11.59 -14.34
C LEU A 111 0.65 11.48 -14.00
N MET A 112 1.38 10.49 -14.52
CA MET A 112 2.85 10.42 -14.39
C MET A 112 3.61 11.30 -15.40
N SER A 113 2.91 11.94 -16.32
CA SER A 113 3.53 12.79 -17.33
C SER A 113 4.30 13.95 -16.71
N ILE A 114 5.44 14.28 -17.31
CA ILE A 114 6.30 15.42 -16.94
C ILE A 114 5.55 16.75 -17.05
N GLU A 115 4.54 16.83 -17.92
CA GLU A 115 3.73 18.04 -18.11
C GLU A 115 2.99 18.48 -16.84
N TYR A 116 2.80 17.57 -15.88
CA TYR A 116 2.11 17.85 -14.62
C TYR A 116 3.05 18.17 -13.45
N ASP A 117 4.37 18.16 -13.61
CA ASP A 117 5.32 18.25 -12.48
C ASP A 117 5.17 19.53 -11.64
N GLU A 118 4.82 20.65 -12.27
CA GLU A 118 4.57 21.93 -11.58
C GLU A 118 3.08 22.21 -11.32
N SER A 119 2.20 21.26 -11.65
CA SER A 119 0.76 21.45 -11.49
C SER A 119 0.34 21.44 -10.01
N HIS A 120 -0.77 22.11 -9.71
CA HIS A 120 -1.34 22.09 -8.35
C HIS A 120 -1.62 20.67 -7.85
N LEU A 121 -2.03 19.76 -8.74
CA LEU A 121 -2.28 18.37 -8.39
C LEU A 121 -0.99 17.64 -7.99
N ALA A 122 0.12 17.90 -8.68
CA ALA A 122 1.41 17.31 -8.33
C ALA A 122 1.94 17.86 -7.00
N LEU A 123 1.85 19.18 -6.77
CA LEU A 123 2.27 19.80 -5.51
C LEU A 123 1.47 19.26 -4.31
N GLU A 124 0.16 19.07 -4.48
CA GLU A 124 -0.69 18.48 -3.45
C GLU A 124 -0.34 16.99 -3.21
N ALA A 125 -0.10 16.22 -4.27
CA ALA A 125 0.31 14.82 -4.17
C ALA A 125 1.67 14.68 -3.44
N ASP A 126 2.63 15.56 -3.72
CA ASP A 126 3.92 15.58 -3.02
C ASP A 126 3.76 15.97 -1.54
N SER A 127 2.85 16.89 -1.23
CA SER A 127 2.48 17.21 0.15
C SER A 127 1.93 15.97 0.88
N TRP A 128 1.06 15.19 0.24
CA TRP A 128 0.52 13.96 0.81
C TRP A 128 1.57 12.86 0.96
N ILE A 129 2.50 12.71 0.01
CA ILE A 129 3.65 11.79 0.15
C ILE A 129 4.48 12.19 1.37
N ARG A 130 4.78 13.49 1.51
CA ARG A 130 5.58 14.03 2.61
C ARG A 130 4.94 13.79 3.98
N THR A 131 3.62 13.89 4.10
CA THR A 131 2.91 13.67 5.37
C THR A 131 2.44 12.24 5.59
N PHE A 132 2.54 11.36 4.58
CA PHE A 132 2.01 10.00 4.60
C PHE A 132 2.28 9.25 5.90
N GLN A 133 3.54 9.25 6.38
CA GLN A 133 3.89 8.51 7.60
C GLN A 133 3.22 9.10 8.84
N ALA A 134 3.20 10.43 8.98
CA ALA A 134 2.59 11.10 10.12
C ALA A 134 1.06 10.88 10.13
N ASP A 135 0.43 11.01 8.98
CA ASP A 135 -1.01 10.81 8.84
C ASP A 135 -1.41 9.34 9.05
N ALA A 136 -0.64 8.40 8.50
CA ALA A 136 -0.93 6.99 8.67
C ALA A 136 -0.67 6.50 10.11
N ALA A 137 0.31 7.05 10.82
CA ALA A 137 0.48 6.80 12.26
C ALA A 137 -0.74 7.29 13.07
N ARG A 138 -1.23 8.50 12.77
CA ARG A 138 -2.40 9.11 13.42
C ARG A 138 -3.71 8.38 13.12
N GLU A 139 -3.95 8.06 11.85
CA GLU A 139 -5.26 7.59 11.37
C GLU A 139 -5.37 6.07 11.27
N ALA A 140 -4.27 5.38 10.99
CA ALA A 140 -4.23 3.94 10.78
C ALA A 140 -3.44 3.19 11.87
N GLY A 141 -3.03 3.87 12.94
CA GLY A 141 -2.38 3.22 14.09
C GLY A 141 -1.04 2.58 13.77
N ILE A 142 -0.34 3.09 12.76
CA ILE A 142 0.99 2.63 12.39
C ILE A 142 1.98 3.10 13.45
N PHE A 143 2.65 2.14 14.07
CA PHE A 143 3.66 2.38 15.10
C PHE A 143 5.05 2.50 14.52
N HIS A 144 5.36 1.72 13.47
CA HIS A 144 6.68 1.70 12.86
C HIS A 144 6.59 1.75 11.34
N HIS A 145 7.37 2.64 10.73
CA HIS A 145 7.51 2.77 9.28
C HIS A 145 8.89 2.25 8.86
N LEU A 146 8.92 1.43 7.82
CA LEU A 146 10.16 1.00 7.18
C LEU A 146 10.04 1.09 5.66
N ILE A 147 11.17 1.09 4.97
CA ILE A 147 11.26 0.80 3.54
C ILE A 147 12.09 -0.49 3.47
N THR A 148 11.63 -1.52 2.77
CA THR A 148 12.27 -2.85 2.82
C THR A 148 13.65 -2.88 2.19
N LEU A 149 13.82 -2.30 0.99
CA LEU A 149 15.04 -2.40 0.19
C LEU A 149 15.66 -1.04 -0.21
N PRO A 150 15.61 0.04 0.62
CA PRO A 150 16.00 1.37 0.17
C PRO A 150 17.48 1.43 -0.22
N THR A 151 18.34 0.76 0.54
CA THR A 151 19.78 0.78 0.33
C THR A 151 20.24 -0.03 -0.88
N TYR A 152 19.44 -1.00 -1.34
CA TYR A 152 19.69 -1.67 -2.62
C TYR A 152 19.64 -0.65 -3.76
N HIS A 153 18.60 0.18 -3.80
CA HIS A 153 18.44 1.20 -4.82
C HIS A 153 19.50 2.30 -4.71
N THR A 154 19.82 2.78 -3.50
CA THR A 154 20.81 3.84 -3.36
C THR A 154 22.22 3.39 -3.70
N ALA A 155 22.59 2.13 -3.40
CA ALA A 155 23.89 1.57 -3.79
C ALA A 155 24.01 1.41 -5.31
N ALA A 156 22.96 0.92 -5.97
CA ALA A 156 22.93 0.79 -7.42
C ALA A 156 23.01 2.16 -8.11
N LEU A 157 22.20 3.13 -7.66
CA LEU A 157 22.16 4.48 -8.23
C LEU A 157 23.49 5.22 -8.06
N SER A 158 24.10 5.19 -6.86
CA SER A 158 25.36 5.89 -6.62
C SER A 158 26.51 5.31 -7.42
N THR A 159 26.51 3.99 -7.63
CA THR A 159 27.49 3.30 -8.47
C THR A 159 27.31 3.66 -9.94
N ASP A 160 26.07 3.68 -10.44
CA ASP A 160 25.75 4.08 -11.81
C ASP A 160 26.20 5.51 -12.12
N ILE A 161 25.86 6.47 -11.24
CA ILE A 161 26.26 7.88 -11.39
C ILE A 161 27.78 8.00 -11.47
N LEU A 162 28.52 7.40 -10.53
CA LEU A 162 29.98 7.47 -10.53
C LEU A 162 30.58 6.81 -11.78
N ALA A 163 30.14 5.59 -12.10
CA ALA A 163 30.70 4.83 -13.21
C ALA A 163 30.44 5.50 -14.57
N LYS A 164 29.28 6.16 -14.74
CA LYS A 164 28.91 6.87 -15.96
C LYS A 164 29.89 7.99 -16.29
N ASP A 165 30.30 8.77 -15.30
CA ASP A 165 31.14 9.94 -15.52
C ASP A 165 32.64 9.55 -15.46
N TYR A 166 33.03 8.73 -14.47
CA TYR A 166 34.41 8.25 -14.29
C TYR A 166 34.90 7.43 -15.50
N PHE A 167 34.12 6.45 -15.97
CA PHE A 167 34.46 5.71 -17.18
C PHE A 167 33.94 6.38 -18.47
N GLY A 168 33.35 7.57 -18.35
CA GLY A 168 32.91 8.41 -19.46
C GLY A 168 33.98 9.42 -19.87
N GLU A 169 33.55 10.64 -20.19
CA GLU A 169 34.44 11.73 -20.61
C GLU A 169 35.16 12.42 -19.43
N GLU A 170 34.75 12.18 -18.18
CA GLU A 170 35.24 12.94 -17.01
C GLU A 170 36.41 12.26 -16.26
N GLY A 171 36.54 10.92 -16.31
CA GLY A 171 37.77 10.18 -15.99
C GLY A 171 37.88 9.53 -14.63
#